data_AF-A0A1M3JWQ3-F1
#
_entry.id   AF-A0A1M3JWQ3-F1
#
_cell.length_a   1.000
_cell.length_b   1.000
_cell.length_c   1.000
_cell.angle_alpha   90.00
_cell.angle_beta   90.00
_cell.angle_gamma   90.00
#
_symmetry.space_group_name_H-M   'P 1'
#
loop_
_entity.id
_entity.type
_entity.pdbx_description
1 polymer ?
#
loop_
_entity_poly.entity_id
_entity_poly.type
_entity_poly.pdbx_seq_one_letter_code
_entity_poly.pdbx_strand_id
1 'polypeptide(L)'
;MNQIELLEMMNMSNQDELMTLPGIGPVIAASIIDQRPYTELADTYRVTGINANFIDRLLELEDAVLSDVQGESTIEVVDQSDDINDETQAENNEPAGVLEAPEEPILLGPSPTMSPDKMLEPPAIELPPPPVVMDELSDQDPNLSQVSAVEIQEGETDKFSEEMNNSTPKKEGISTDDTRNLREDQPEKFTGAIPPEATANAKFEAKANLEGKLQEKIKIPFWKFLLGAIITALITISLTLAIMNALNGSLKYATSAQFRTSQREASQLNDQIIALQNDLDSLRSRVDILNGLNDRTITLEKSQKELSTSIEAVNQELSDLQDRITNLDDQLSLQEERTGKFEKFLHDLQALLGSLYAPEGASK
;
A
#
# COMPACT_ATOMS: atom_id res chain seq x y z
N MET A 1 -23.58 0.13 -18.84
CA MET A 1 -23.17 -1.29 -18.75
C MET A 1 -24.31 -2.14 -18.25
N ASN A 2 -24.63 -3.26 -18.90
CA ASN A 2 -25.59 -4.22 -18.33
C ASN A 2 -24.91 -5.10 -17.27
N GLN A 3 -25.68 -5.65 -16.33
CA GLN A 3 -25.15 -6.54 -15.28
C GLN A 3 -24.38 -7.75 -15.83
N ILE A 4 -24.79 -8.24 -17.01
CA ILE A 4 -24.15 -9.37 -17.69
C ILE A 4 -22.76 -8.99 -18.22
N GLU A 5 -22.63 -7.81 -18.83
CA GLU A 5 -21.35 -7.32 -19.37
C GLU A 5 -20.35 -7.04 -18.23
N LEU A 6 -20.82 -6.48 -17.11
CA LEU A 6 -19.98 -6.25 -15.95
C LEU A 6 -19.45 -7.57 -15.37
N LEU A 7 -20.30 -8.59 -15.29
CA LEU A 7 -19.92 -9.92 -14.82
C LEU A 7 -18.92 -10.61 -15.76
N GLU A 8 -19.12 -10.48 -17.08
CA GLU A 8 -18.18 -11.00 -18.08
C GLU A 8 -16.81 -10.30 -17.99
N MET A 9 -16.80 -8.97 -17.89
CA MET A 9 -15.59 -8.18 -17.71
C MET A 9 -14.84 -8.56 -16.43
N MET A 10 -15.56 -8.73 -15.32
CA MET A 10 -14.96 -9.17 -14.05
C MET A 10 -14.28 -10.54 -14.14
N ASN A 11 -14.81 -11.46 -14.94
CA ASN A 11 -14.27 -12.81 -15.13
C ASN A 11 -13.14 -12.89 -16.15
N MET A 12 -13.17 -12.05 -17.20
CA MET A 12 -12.27 -12.18 -18.36
C MET A 12 -11.18 -11.11 -18.43
N SER A 13 -11.38 -9.94 -17.82
CA SER A 13 -10.44 -8.83 -17.96
C SER A 13 -9.10 -9.07 -17.27
N ASN A 14 -8.07 -8.40 -17.76
CA ASN A 14 -6.78 -8.32 -17.08
C ASN A 14 -6.82 -7.27 -15.94
N GLN A 15 -5.75 -7.20 -15.15
CA GLN A 15 -5.67 -6.29 -14.00
C GLN A 15 -5.78 -4.81 -14.41
N ASP A 16 -5.16 -4.42 -15.53
CA ASP A 16 -5.15 -3.03 -16.01
C ASP A 16 -6.54 -2.60 -16.48
N GLU A 17 -7.27 -3.48 -17.16
CA GLU A 17 -8.66 -3.26 -17.59
C GLU A 17 -9.60 -3.10 -16.38
N LEU A 18 -9.44 -3.93 -15.35
CA LEU A 18 -10.23 -3.78 -14.12
C LEU A 18 -9.95 -2.45 -13.43
N MET A 19 -8.72 -1.94 -13.50
CA MET A 19 -8.35 -0.65 -12.93
C MET A 19 -8.91 0.56 -13.69
N THR A 20 -9.43 0.36 -14.90
CA THR A 20 -10.16 1.42 -15.62
C THR A 20 -11.52 1.73 -15.00
N LEU A 21 -12.07 0.79 -14.22
CA LEU A 21 -13.33 0.99 -13.52
C LEU A 21 -13.16 1.96 -12.34
N PRO A 22 -14.05 2.98 -12.22
CA PRO A 22 -13.93 3.99 -11.18
C PRO A 22 -14.04 3.36 -9.80
N GLY A 23 -13.00 3.53 -8.99
CA GLY A 23 -12.92 3.01 -7.62
C GLY A 23 -12.36 1.58 -7.50
N ILE A 24 -11.93 0.95 -8.60
CA ILE A 24 -11.15 -0.29 -8.55
C ILE A 24 -9.65 0.05 -8.59
N GLY A 25 -9.00 -0.06 -7.44
CA GLY A 25 -7.54 0.05 -7.33
C GLY A 25 -6.82 -1.29 -7.58
N PRO A 26 -5.47 -1.29 -7.65
CA PRO A 26 -4.68 -2.50 -7.94
C PRO A 26 -4.92 -3.64 -6.94
N VAL A 27 -5.16 -3.31 -5.67
CA VAL A 27 -5.45 -4.28 -4.61
C VAL A 27 -6.80 -4.97 -4.83
N ILE A 28 -7.82 -4.19 -5.22
CA ILE A 28 -9.16 -4.71 -5.49
C ILE A 28 -9.13 -5.53 -6.79
N ALA A 29 -8.47 -5.02 -7.83
CA ALA A 29 -8.30 -5.74 -9.10
C ALA A 29 -7.62 -7.10 -8.92
N ALA A 30 -6.53 -7.18 -8.15
CA ALA A 30 -5.90 -8.44 -7.80
C ALA A 30 -6.84 -9.38 -7.03
N SER A 31 -7.58 -8.85 -6.06
CA SER A 31 -8.54 -9.64 -5.27
C SER A 31 -9.72 -10.14 -6.10
N ILE A 32 -10.13 -9.40 -7.14
CA ILE A 32 -11.13 -9.85 -8.12
C ILE A 32 -10.58 -11.02 -8.93
N ILE A 33 -9.34 -10.93 -9.39
CA ILE A 33 -8.69 -11.98 -10.19
C ILE A 33 -8.55 -13.28 -9.37
N ASP A 34 -8.12 -13.16 -8.11
CA ASP A 34 -7.91 -14.31 -7.21
C ASP A 34 -9.18 -15.10 -6.88
N GLN A 35 -10.35 -14.44 -6.94
CA GLN A 35 -11.64 -15.04 -6.58
C GLN A 35 -12.50 -15.45 -7.79
N ARG A 36 -11.94 -15.42 -9.01
CA ARG A 36 -12.60 -15.97 -10.19
C ARG A 36 -12.78 -17.50 -10.08
N PRO A 37 -13.82 -18.08 -10.69
CA PRO A 37 -14.88 -17.44 -11.48
C PRO A 37 -16.09 -17.00 -10.65
N TYR A 38 -16.77 -15.95 -11.09
CA TYR A 38 -18.05 -15.48 -10.56
C TYR A 38 -19.21 -15.95 -11.42
N THR A 39 -20.21 -16.54 -10.79
CA THR A 39 -21.44 -16.99 -11.44
C THR A 39 -22.52 -15.92 -11.48
N GLU A 40 -22.56 -15.07 -10.47
CA GLU A 40 -23.52 -13.98 -10.35
C GLU A 40 -22.82 -12.72 -9.86
N LEU A 41 -23.41 -11.56 -10.14
CA LEU A 41 -22.88 -10.27 -9.68
C LEU A 41 -22.89 -10.14 -8.15
N ALA A 42 -23.71 -10.91 -7.45
CA ALA A 42 -23.70 -10.96 -5.99
C ALA A 42 -22.46 -11.70 -5.43
N ASP A 43 -21.84 -12.60 -6.19
CA ASP A 43 -20.63 -13.32 -5.74
C ASP A 43 -19.43 -12.38 -5.57
N THR A 44 -19.47 -11.20 -6.20
CA THR A 44 -18.41 -10.19 -6.14
C THR A 44 -18.28 -9.55 -4.77
N TYR A 45 -19.31 -9.66 -3.92
CA TYR A 45 -19.28 -9.17 -2.53
C TYR A 45 -18.31 -9.95 -1.63
N ARG A 46 -17.81 -11.10 -2.10
CA ARG A 46 -16.75 -11.84 -1.42
C ARG A 46 -15.40 -11.13 -1.48
N VAL A 47 -15.23 -10.19 -2.42
CA VAL A 47 -14.04 -9.37 -2.55
C VAL A 47 -14.13 -8.19 -1.57
N THR A 48 -13.17 -8.12 -0.65
CA THR A 48 -13.07 -7.03 0.32
C THR A 48 -12.97 -5.68 -0.40
N GLY A 49 -13.96 -4.81 -0.19
CA GLY A 49 -14.04 -3.48 -0.80
C GLY A 49 -15.10 -3.31 -1.89
N ILE A 50 -15.73 -4.40 -2.34
CA ILE A 50 -16.85 -4.35 -3.29
C ILE A 50 -18.17 -4.46 -2.52
N ASN A 51 -18.97 -3.39 -2.54
CA ASN A 51 -20.29 -3.33 -1.90
C ASN A 51 -21.41 -3.20 -2.94
N ALA A 52 -22.66 -3.46 -2.55
CA ALA A 52 -23.82 -3.28 -3.43
C ALA A 52 -23.88 -1.87 -4.05
N ASN A 53 -23.69 -0.84 -3.21
CA ASN A 53 -23.64 0.56 -3.66
C ASN A 53 -22.53 0.86 -4.68
N PHE A 54 -21.45 0.06 -4.70
CA PHE A 54 -20.36 0.23 -5.65
C PHE A 54 -20.77 -0.31 -7.02
N ILE A 55 -21.35 -1.50 -7.05
CA ILE A 55 -21.89 -2.12 -8.27
C ILE A 55 -22.98 -1.25 -8.89
N ASP A 56 -23.89 -0.70 -8.07
CA ASP A 56 -24.94 0.20 -8.56
C ASP A 56 -24.35 1.46 -9.20
N ARG A 57 -23.30 2.04 -8.61
CA ARG A 57 -22.60 3.19 -9.19
C ARG A 57 -21.92 2.86 -10.52
N LEU A 58 -21.30 1.69 -10.63
CA LEU A 58 -20.68 1.26 -11.89
C LEU A 58 -21.72 1.10 -13.00
N LEU A 59 -22.90 0.58 -12.67
CA LEU A 59 -24.01 0.46 -13.62
C LEU A 59 -24.56 1.85 -14.01
N GLU A 60 -24.64 2.79 -13.06
CA GLU A 60 -25.16 4.15 -13.26
C GLU A 60 -24.20 5.09 -14.03
N LEU A 61 -22.89 4.91 -13.88
CA LEU A 61 -21.87 5.81 -14.44
C LEU A 61 -21.78 5.78 -15.98
N GLU A 62 -22.10 4.67 -16.63
CA GLU A 62 -22.00 4.59 -18.09
C GLU A 62 -23.26 5.11 -18.81
N ASP A 63 -24.43 5.00 -18.19
CA ASP A 63 -25.67 5.60 -18.72
C ASP A 63 -25.53 7.13 -18.82
N ALA A 64 -24.75 7.75 -17.93
CA ALA A 64 -24.44 9.17 -17.97
C ALA A 64 -23.42 9.55 -19.07
N VAL A 65 -22.45 8.68 -19.37
CA VAL A 65 -21.39 8.93 -20.37
C VAL A 65 -21.91 8.75 -21.80
N LEU A 66 -22.90 7.88 -22.04
CA LEU A 66 -23.51 7.75 -23.38
C LEU A 66 -24.48 8.89 -23.72
N SER A 67 -25.06 9.59 -22.72
CA SER A 67 -25.97 10.72 -22.99
C SER A 67 -25.29 12.00 -23.48
N ASP A 68 -23.96 12.14 -23.31
CA ASP A 68 -23.22 13.36 -23.70
C ASP A 68 -22.57 13.27 -25.09
N VAL A 69 -22.63 12.11 -25.76
CA VAL A 69 -21.98 11.88 -27.07
C VAL A 69 -22.97 11.98 -28.25
N GLN A 70 -24.27 12.13 -28.00
CA GLN A 70 -25.27 12.43 -29.04
C GLN A 70 -25.60 13.94 -29.18
N GLY A 71 -24.84 14.81 -28.51
CA GLY A 71 -24.86 16.26 -28.70
C GLY A 71 -23.94 16.70 -29.84
N GLU A 72 -24.45 16.62 -31.06
CA GLU A 72 -24.05 17.34 -32.28
C GLU A 72 -23.15 18.59 -32.02
N SER A 73 -21.86 18.47 -32.30
CA SER A 73 -20.97 19.63 -32.46
C SER A 73 -20.61 19.77 -33.94
N THR A 74 -21.47 20.49 -34.65
CA THR A 74 -21.12 21.26 -35.85
C THR A 74 -19.93 22.16 -35.53
N ILE A 75 -18.75 21.82 -36.04
CA ILE A 75 -17.61 22.73 -36.09
C ILE A 75 -17.90 23.76 -37.19
N GLU A 76 -18.43 24.92 -36.81
CA GLU A 76 -18.34 26.12 -37.64
C GLU A 76 -16.89 26.61 -37.62
N VAL A 77 -16.20 26.40 -38.73
CA VAL A 77 -14.93 27.05 -39.03
C VAL A 77 -15.22 28.52 -39.32
N VAL A 78 -15.04 29.38 -38.30
CA VAL A 78 -15.01 30.82 -38.49
C VAL A 78 -13.62 31.22 -38.97
N ASP A 79 -13.57 31.48 -40.27
CA ASP A 79 -12.53 32.22 -40.97
C ASP A 79 -12.48 33.66 -40.46
N GLN A 80 -11.35 34.07 -39.89
CA GLN A 80 -11.12 35.47 -39.52
C GLN A 80 -9.65 35.84 -39.77
N SER A 81 -9.31 35.94 -41.05
CA SER A 81 -8.32 36.90 -41.52
C SER A 81 -8.94 38.30 -41.48
N ASP A 82 -8.30 39.24 -40.77
CA ASP A 82 -8.00 40.58 -41.30
C ASP A 82 -7.23 41.41 -40.25
N ASP A 83 -6.12 41.98 -40.74
CA ASP A 83 -5.52 43.28 -40.41
C ASP A 83 -5.40 43.70 -38.94
N ILE A 84 -4.16 43.86 -38.44
CA ILE A 84 -3.57 45.18 -38.13
C ILE A 84 -2.04 45.11 -38.28
N ASN A 85 -1.57 45.88 -39.26
CA ASN A 85 -0.21 46.37 -39.42
C ASN A 85 -0.08 47.64 -38.55
N ASP A 86 0.85 47.70 -37.60
CA ASP A 86 1.45 48.99 -37.22
C ASP A 86 2.88 48.82 -36.69
N GLU A 87 3.67 49.78 -37.11
CA GLU A 87 5.09 49.79 -37.32
C GLU A 87 5.74 50.64 -36.22
N THR A 88 6.75 50.13 -35.51
CA THR A 88 7.86 51.00 -35.06
C THR A 88 9.12 50.22 -34.68
N GLN A 89 10.09 50.31 -35.60
CA GLN A 89 11.54 50.51 -35.44
C GLN A 89 12.00 50.89 -34.02
N ALA A 90 13.19 50.57 -33.51
CA ALA A 90 14.45 50.00 -34.01
C ALA A 90 15.28 49.66 -32.75
N GLU A 91 16.34 48.84 -32.88
CA GLU A 91 17.72 49.25 -32.52
C GLU A 91 18.67 48.02 -32.54
N ASN A 92 19.53 48.03 -33.56
CA ASN A 92 20.91 47.56 -33.61
C ASN A 92 21.45 46.66 -32.48
N ASN A 93 21.94 45.47 -32.85
CA ASN A 93 23.39 45.20 -32.85
C ASN A 93 23.71 43.80 -33.41
N GLU A 94 24.24 43.80 -34.63
CA GLU A 94 25.22 42.80 -35.11
C GLU A 94 26.63 43.31 -34.73
N PRO A 95 27.64 42.44 -34.52
CA PRO A 95 28.34 41.93 -35.70
C PRO A 95 28.85 40.47 -35.61
N ALA A 96 28.71 39.80 -36.77
CA ALA A 96 29.72 39.01 -37.46
C ALA A 96 30.54 37.96 -36.67
N GLY A 97 30.29 36.69 -37.01
CA GLY A 97 31.14 35.56 -36.63
C GLY A 97 30.92 34.36 -37.54
N VAL A 98 31.52 34.44 -38.72
CA VAL A 98 31.81 33.38 -39.71
C VAL A 98 31.92 31.96 -39.11
N LEU A 99 31.24 30.98 -39.71
CA LEU A 99 31.85 29.75 -40.27
C LEU A 99 30.79 28.85 -40.94
N GLU A 100 30.97 28.66 -42.24
CA GLU A 100 30.39 27.60 -43.06
C GLU A 100 30.84 26.21 -42.57
N ALA A 101 29.91 25.27 -42.49
CA ALA A 101 30.14 23.86 -42.83
C ALA A 101 28.82 23.24 -43.32
N PRO A 102 28.81 22.49 -44.44
CA PRO A 102 27.60 21.92 -45.01
C PRO A 102 27.24 20.59 -44.33
N GLU A 103 26.06 20.51 -43.72
CA GLU A 103 25.49 19.23 -43.28
C GLU A 103 24.84 18.52 -44.48
N GLU A 104 25.32 17.31 -44.74
CA GLU A 104 24.79 16.40 -45.74
C GLU A 104 23.35 15.96 -45.39
N PRO A 105 22.43 15.86 -46.38
CA PRO A 105 21.11 15.31 -46.14
C PRO A 105 21.21 13.79 -45.92
N ILE A 106 20.86 13.36 -44.71
CA ILE A 106 20.73 11.94 -44.36
C ILE A 106 19.57 11.35 -45.18
N LEU A 107 19.91 10.51 -46.16
CA LEU A 107 18.95 9.70 -46.91
C LEU A 107 18.33 8.64 -45.99
N LEU A 108 17.10 8.89 -45.52
CA LEU A 108 16.22 7.84 -45.03
C LEU A 108 15.83 6.94 -46.21
N GLY A 109 16.34 5.71 -46.21
CA GLY A 109 15.93 4.67 -47.15
C GLY A 109 14.44 4.30 -46.99
N PRO A 110 13.79 3.79 -48.05
CA PRO A 110 12.38 3.40 -47.99
C PRO A 110 12.19 2.18 -47.09
N SER A 111 11.17 2.25 -46.23
CA SER A 111 10.68 1.14 -45.41
C SER A 111 10.26 -0.05 -46.30
N PRO A 112 10.57 -1.31 -45.91
CA PRO A 112 10.09 -2.47 -46.63
C PRO A 112 8.59 -2.64 -46.40
N THR A 113 7.81 -2.40 -47.44
CA THR A 113 6.41 -2.81 -47.56
C THR A 113 6.34 -4.33 -47.52
N MET A 114 5.87 -4.91 -46.41
CA MET A 114 5.48 -6.32 -46.36
C MET A 114 4.11 -6.50 -47.01
N SER A 115 4.09 -7.22 -48.13
CA SER A 115 2.88 -7.72 -48.79
C SER A 115 2.13 -8.71 -47.88
N PRO A 116 0.79 -8.65 -47.80
CA PRO A 116 0.00 -9.61 -47.05
C PRO A 116 -0.42 -10.75 -47.98
N ASP A 117 0.47 -11.71 -48.24
CA ASP A 117 0.04 -12.95 -48.91
C ASP A 117 0.98 -14.11 -48.63
N LYS A 118 0.67 -14.82 -47.53
CA LYS A 118 0.87 -16.27 -47.31
C LYS A 118 0.51 -16.59 -45.87
N MET A 119 -0.78 -16.82 -45.65
CA MET A 119 -1.26 -17.62 -44.52
C MET A 119 -0.60 -19.00 -44.64
N LEU A 120 0.35 -19.28 -43.75
CA LEU A 120 0.77 -20.64 -43.44
C LEU A 120 -0.26 -21.20 -42.46
N GLU A 121 -0.99 -22.20 -42.92
CA GLU A 121 -1.81 -23.11 -42.13
C GLU A 121 -0.99 -23.65 -40.95
N PRO A 122 -1.44 -23.53 -39.69
CA PRO A 122 -0.78 -24.18 -38.57
C PRO A 122 -0.94 -25.71 -38.69
N PRO A 123 0.10 -26.50 -38.37
CA PRO A 123 -0.01 -27.95 -38.38
C PRO A 123 -1.02 -28.41 -37.33
N ALA A 124 -1.91 -29.32 -37.72
CA ALA A 124 -2.86 -29.98 -36.85
C ALA A 124 -2.11 -30.66 -35.68
N ILE A 125 -2.33 -30.17 -34.46
CA ILE A 125 -1.90 -30.83 -33.24
C ILE A 125 -2.90 -31.96 -33.00
N GLU A 126 -2.47 -33.18 -33.30
CA GLU A 126 -3.18 -34.41 -32.97
C GLU A 126 -3.15 -34.59 -31.45
N LEU A 127 -4.28 -34.30 -30.80
CA LEU A 127 -4.47 -34.50 -29.35
C LEU A 127 -4.27 -35.99 -29.02
N PRO A 128 -3.45 -36.34 -28.01
CA PRO A 128 -3.41 -37.71 -27.53
C PRO A 128 -4.78 -38.11 -26.96
N PRO A 129 -5.22 -39.37 -27.14
CA PRO A 129 -6.51 -39.82 -26.62
C PRO A 129 -6.54 -39.73 -25.09
N PRO A 130 -7.70 -39.41 -24.49
CA PRO A 130 -7.84 -39.31 -23.05
C PRO A 130 -7.58 -40.68 -22.39
N PRO A 131 -7.03 -40.71 -21.16
CA PRO A 131 -6.81 -41.96 -20.44
C PRO A 131 -8.15 -42.65 -20.19
N VAL A 132 -8.18 -43.93 -20.58
CA VAL A 132 -9.28 -44.85 -20.30
C VAL A 132 -9.48 -44.91 -18.79
N VAL A 133 -10.64 -44.44 -18.33
CA VAL A 133 -11.11 -44.62 -16.97
C VAL A 133 -11.39 -46.12 -16.80
N MET A 134 -10.46 -46.84 -16.16
CA MET A 134 -10.72 -48.17 -15.63
C MET A 134 -11.58 -47.99 -14.38
N ASP A 135 -12.86 -48.26 -14.57
CA ASP A 135 -13.84 -48.49 -13.53
C ASP A 135 -13.52 -49.86 -12.91
N GLU A 136 -12.85 -49.87 -11.75
CA GLU A 136 -12.67 -51.09 -10.95
C GLU A 136 -13.18 -50.84 -9.52
N LEU A 137 -14.42 -51.27 -9.31
CA LEU A 137 -14.95 -51.67 -8.02
C LEU A 137 -13.96 -52.62 -7.31
N SER A 138 -13.62 -52.33 -6.06
CA SER A 138 -13.65 -53.39 -5.03
C SER A 138 -13.68 -52.81 -3.61
N ASP A 139 -14.56 -53.41 -2.82
CA ASP A 139 -14.88 -53.22 -1.41
C ASP A 139 -13.73 -53.51 -0.41
N GLN A 140 -13.94 -53.04 0.84
CA GLN A 140 -13.45 -53.57 2.15
C GLN A 140 -11.93 -53.50 2.41
N ASP A 141 -11.38 -53.09 3.57
CA ASP A 141 -11.79 -53.10 4.98
C ASP A 141 -10.86 -52.15 5.80
N PRO A 142 -11.25 -51.69 7.02
CA PRO A 142 -10.41 -50.88 7.89
C PRO A 142 -9.98 -51.63 9.17
N ASN A 143 -8.75 -52.15 9.26
CA ASN A 143 -8.09 -52.44 10.54
C ASN A 143 -6.63 -52.87 10.37
N LEU A 144 -5.69 -52.19 11.02
CA LEU A 144 -4.77 -52.82 11.99
C LEU A 144 -3.75 -51.81 12.53
N SER A 145 -3.76 -51.72 13.85
CA SER A 145 -2.81 -51.00 14.69
C SER A 145 -1.49 -51.78 14.85
N GLN A 146 -0.45 -51.05 15.26
CA GLN A 146 0.78 -51.50 15.95
C GLN A 146 1.74 -52.33 15.07
N VAL A 147 3.05 -52.09 15.11
CA VAL A 147 3.99 -52.80 15.99
C VAL A 147 5.40 -52.18 15.85
N SER A 148 6.11 -52.09 16.99
CA SER A 148 7.58 -51.94 17.22
C SER A 148 8.27 -50.63 16.80
N ALA A 149 8.83 -49.78 17.67
CA ALA A 149 9.75 -50.00 18.82
C ALA A 149 11.02 -50.80 18.43
N VAL A 150 12.05 -50.07 17.97
CA VAL A 150 13.43 -50.56 17.90
C VAL A 150 14.31 -49.62 18.71
N GLU A 151 14.77 -50.20 19.81
CA GLU A 151 15.80 -49.82 20.74
C GLU A 151 17.17 -50.03 20.10
N ILE A 152 18.03 -49.00 20.06
CA ILE A 152 19.47 -49.19 19.88
C ILE A 152 20.22 -48.32 20.89
N GLN A 153 21.09 -49.05 21.60
CA GLN A 153 21.96 -48.73 22.70
C GLN A 153 23.13 -47.79 22.38
N GLU A 154 23.59 -47.21 23.48
CA GLU A 154 24.84 -46.49 23.73
C GLU A 154 26.12 -47.30 23.40
N GLY A 155 27.21 -46.57 23.13
CA GLY A 155 28.59 -47.06 23.07
C GLY A 155 29.48 -45.96 22.45
N GLU A 156 30.00 -45.02 23.25
CA GLU A 156 31.29 -45.11 23.97
C GLU A 156 32.49 -44.67 23.09
N THR A 157 32.86 -43.40 23.32
CA THR A 157 34.20 -42.77 23.37
C THR A 157 35.38 -43.35 22.58
N ASP A 158 36.08 -42.48 21.83
CA ASP A 158 37.44 -42.10 22.21
C ASP A 158 37.98 -40.84 21.48
N LYS A 159 38.46 -39.91 22.31
CA LYS A 159 39.63 -39.00 22.21
C LYS A 159 40.19 -38.60 20.83
N PHE A 160 40.15 -37.28 20.60
CA PHE A 160 41.39 -36.54 20.31
C PHE A 160 41.32 -35.15 20.96
N SER A 161 42.33 -34.86 21.78
CA SER A 161 42.46 -33.70 22.66
C SER A 161 42.99 -32.45 21.93
N GLU A 162 42.71 -31.29 22.53
CA GLU A 162 43.57 -30.09 22.72
C GLU A 162 44.14 -29.42 21.44
N GLU A 163 43.99 -28.11 21.22
CA GLU A 163 44.66 -27.06 22.00
C GLU A 163 44.36 -25.65 21.41
N MET A 164 44.17 -24.64 22.29
CA MET A 164 44.17 -23.16 22.10
C MET A 164 42.95 -22.51 21.36
N ASN A 165 42.39 -21.35 21.73
CA ASN A 165 42.78 -20.31 22.67
C ASN A 165 41.57 -19.45 23.10
N ASN A 166 41.75 -18.90 24.30
CA ASN A 166 40.95 -18.05 25.18
C ASN A 166 40.51 -16.68 24.59
N SER A 167 39.26 -16.25 24.84
CA SER A 167 38.93 -14.94 25.44
C SER A 167 37.42 -14.71 25.60
N THR A 168 36.97 -14.67 26.84
CA THR A 168 35.80 -13.89 27.32
C THR A 168 36.36 -12.74 28.17
N PRO A 169 35.75 -11.54 28.21
CA PRO A 169 34.70 -11.17 29.19
C PRO A 169 33.60 -10.29 28.54
N LYS A 170 32.44 -9.91 29.09
CA LYS A 170 31.72 -10.05 30.37
C LYS A 170 30.34 -9.38 30.16
N LYS A 171 29.30 -9.95 30.80
CA LYS A 171 27.91 -9.49 30.83
C LYS A 171 27.68 -8.31 31.79
N GLU A 172 26.87 -7.35 31.37
CA GLU A 172 25.91 -6.54 32.14
C GLU A 172 24.64 -6.53 31.26
N GLY A 173 23.43 -6.93 31.66
CA GLY A 173 22.75 -6.84 32.94
C GLY A 173 21.65 -5.79 32.77
N ILE A 174 20.39 -6.19 32.54
CA ILE A 174 19.18 -5.42 32.89
C ILE A 174 18.01 -6.40 33.05
N SER A 175 17.27 -6.13 34.11
CA SER A 175 16.32 -6.94 34.85
C SER A 175 14.97 -7.12 34.17
N THR A 176 14.41 -8.31 34.34
CA THR A 176 12.99 -8.64 34.28
C THR A 176 12.34 -8.39 35.65
N ASP A 177 11.19 -7.72 35.67
CA ASP A 177 10.04 -7.88 36.58
C ASP A 177 9.10 -6.67 36.32
N ASP A 178 7.78 -6.73 36.34
CA ASP A 178 6.85 -7.81 36.61
C ASP A 178 5.47 -7.38 36.07
N THR A 179 4.59 -8.35 36.07
CA THR A 179 3.31 -8.57 35.43
C THR A 179 2.09 -7.66 35.77
N ARG A 180 1.12 -7.71 34.83
CA ARG A 180 -0.37 -7.68 34.98
C ARG A 180 -1.06 -6.37 35.37
N ASN A 181 -1.96 -5.88 34.51
CA ASN A 181 -3.36 -6.36 34.48
C ASN A 181 -4.20 -5.72 33.36
N LEU A 182 -5.18 -6.51 32.92
CA LEU A 182 -6.26 -6.19 31.98
C LEU A 182 -7.12 -5.00 32.44
N ARG A 183 -7.62 -4.18 31.51
CA ARG A 183 -9.04 -3.75 31.47
C ARG A 183 -9.44 -3.03 30.16
N GLU A 184 -10.10 -3.81 29.31
CA GLU A 184 -11.32 -3.58 28.52
C GLU A 184 -12.07 -2.21 28.64
N ASP A 185 -12.41 -1.69 27.44
CA ASP A 185 -13.67 -1.06 27.01
C ASP A 185 -14.16 0.32 27.51
N GLN A 186 -14.08 1.29 26.56
CA GLN A 186 -15.23 1.98 25.89
C GLN A 186 -16.13 2.95 26.74
N PRO A 187 -16.97 3.82 26.12
CA PRO A 187 -16.81 5.28 26.22
C PRO A 187 -18.02 6.04 26.83
N GLU A 188 -17.90 7.37 26.80
CA GLU A 188 -18.92 8.41 27.02
C GLU A 188 -19.38 8.73 28.45
N LYS A 189 -19.19 9.99 28.88
CA LYS A 189 -20.27 11.00 28.89
C LYS A 189 -19.80 12.34 29.49
N PHE A 190 -20.08 13.40 28.74
CA PHE A 190 -20.10 14.78 29.20
C PHE A 190 -21.12 14.94 30.34
N THR A 191 -20.67 15.37 31.50
CA THR A 191 -21.55 15.95 32.53
C THR A 191 -20.87 17.17 33.14
N GLY A 192 -21.48 18.33 32.91
CA GLY A 192 -21.15 19.55 33.62
C GLY A 192 -21.46 19.43 35.11
N ALA A 193 -20.63 20.02 35.94
CA ALA A 193 -20.86 20.16 37.37
C ALA A 193 -20.89 21.65 37.73
N ILE A 194 -22.13 22.10 37.96
CA ILE A 194 -22.51 23.30 38.69
C ILE A 194 -22.08 23.14 40.16
N PRO A 195 -21.49 24.15 40.82
CA PRO A 195 -21.32 24.13 42.27
C PRO A 195 -22.68 24.32 42.97
N PRO A 196 -23.03 23.50 43.98
CA PRO A 196 -24.35 23.53 44.59
C PRO A 196 -24.55 24.72 45.54
N GLU A 197 -25.70 25.36 45.40
CA GLU A 197 -26.35 26.15 46.43
C GLU A 197 -26.56 25.29 47.69
N ALA A 198 -26.12 25.82 48.83
CA ALA A 198 -26.56 25.37 50.15
C ALA A 198 -27.35 26.50 50.80
N THR A 199 -28.68 26.45 50.67
CA THR A 199 -29.61 27.14 51.55
C THR A 199 -29.78 26.36 52.85
N ALA A 200 -29.54 26.99 54.01
CA ALA A 200 -30.40 26.86 55.20
C ALA A 200 -29.87 27.73 56.36
N ASN A 201 -30.62 28.79 56.65
CA ASN A 201 -31.24 29.10 57.94
C ASN A 201 -30.47 28.79 59.23
N ALA A 202 -30.24 29.84 60.02
CA ALA A 202 -30.96 30.09 61.28
C ALA A 202 -30.06 30.67 62.39
N LYS A 203 -30.58 31.74 62.99
CA LYS A 203 -30.55 31.99 64.44
C LYS A 203 -29.19 32.39 65.04
N PHE A 204 -28.93 33.70 65.06
CA PHE A 204 -28.15 34.31 66.14
C PHE A 204 -29.05 35.22 66.98
N GLU A 205 -29.41 34.68 68.14
CA GLU A 205 -29.98 35.42 69.26
C GLU A 205 -28.94 36.38 69.86
N ALA A 206 -29.46 37.48 70.36
CA ALA A 206 -28.76 38.59 70.97
C ALA A 206 -28.01 38.25 72.27
N LYS A 207 -26.95 39.02 72.55
CA LYS A 207 -26.55 39.56 73.87
C LYS A 207 -25.46 40.63 73.60
N ALA A 208 -25.81 41.91 73.64
CA ALA A 208 -25.74 42.76 74.84
C ALA A 208 -24.30 42.94 75.36
N ASN A 209 -23.59 43.95 74.86
CA ASN A 209 -22.78 44.89 75.67
C ASN A 209 -22.09 45.92 74.77
N LEU A 210 -22.51 47.19 74.83
CA LEU A 210 -21.58 48.33 74.95
C LEU A 210 -22.41 49.60 75.20
N GLU A 211 -22.91 49.69 76.43
CA GLU A 211 -23.36 50.94 77.01
C GLU A 211 -22.10 51.73 77.42
N GLY A 212 -21.87 52.88 76.82
CA GLY A 212 -20.65 53.63 77.11
C GLY A 212 -20.51 54.94 76.37
N LYS A 213 -21.33 55.92 76.77
CA LYS A 213 -21.07 57.37 76.72
C LYS A 213 -20.54 57.95 75.39
N LEU A 214 -21.38 58.76 74.75
CA LEU A 214 -21.06 60.14 74.32
C LEU A 214 -22.34 60.78 73.74
N GLN A 215 -23.31 61.05 74.62
CA GLN A 215 -24.31 62.06 74.33
C GLN A 215 -23.72 63.42 74.68
N GLU A 216 -23.01 64.01 73.74
CA GLU A 216 -22.82 65.45 73.71
C GLU A 216 -23.74 66.00 72.63
N LYS A 217 -24.76 66.75 73.07
CA LYS A 217 -25.77 67.40 72.22
C LYS A 217 -25.11 68.42 71.30
N ILE A 218 -24.67 67.99 70.13
CA ILE A 218 -24.42 68.90 69.04
C ILE A 218 -25.76 69.10 68.31
N LYS A 219 -26.46 70.20 68.63
CA LYS A 219 -27.59 70.70 67.84
C LYS A 219 -27.07 71.20 66.49
N ILE A 220 -26.68 70.27 65.63
CA ILE A 220 -26.49 70.56 64.21
C ILE A 220 -27.89 70.49 63.60
N PRO A 221 -28.35 71.53 62.88
CA PRO A 221 -29.66 71.51 62.26
C PRO A 221 -29.75 70.29 61.33
N PHE A 222 -30.65 69.35 61.64
CA PHE A 222 -30.88 68.11 60.89
C PHE A 222 -31.02 68.36 59.36
N TRP A 223 -31.50 69.54 58.98
CA TRP A 223 -31.60 69.97 57.59
C TRP A 223 -30.24 70.06 56.86
N LYS A 224 -29.15 70.40 57.55
CA LYS A 224 -27.79 70.38 56.98
C LYS A 224 -27.27 68.95 56.77
N PHE A 225 -27.67 68.01 57.63
CA PHE A 225 -27.38 66.59 57.41
C PHE A 225 -28.20 66.00 56.25
N LEU A 226 -29.48 66.39 56.13
CA LEU A 226 -30.32 65.96 55.01
C LEU A 226 -29.79 66.49 53.67
N LEU A 227 -29.34 67.75 53.63
CA LEU A 227 -28.72 68.34 52.44
C LEU A 227 -27.38 67.66 52.11
N GLY A 228 -26.57 67.35 53.12
CA GLY A 228 -25.32 66.60 52.95
C GLY A 228 -25.55 65.20 52.38
N ALA A 229 -26.57 64.47 52.86
CA ALA A 229 -26.91 63.14 52.38
C ALA A 229 -27.40 63.13 50.92
N ILE A 230 -28.14 64.16 50.50
CA ILE A 230 -28.58 64.31 49.10
C ILE A 230 -27.38 64.60 48.19
N ILE A 231 -26.44 65.46 48.63
CA ILE A 231 -25.23 65.78 47.87
C ILE A 231 -24.34 64.54 47.72
N THR A 232 -24.12 63.77 48.78
CA THR A 232 -23.33 62.54 48.69
C THR A 232 -23.99 61.48 47.81
N ALA A 233 -25.33 61.35 47.85
CA ALA A 233 -26.08 60.46 46.96
C ALA A 233 -25.97 60.88 45.48
N LEU A 234 -26.03 62.19 45.18
CA LEU A 234 -25.84 62.69 43.82
C LEU A 234 -24.40 62.49 43.32
N ILE A 235 -23.41 62.63 44.20
CA ILE A 235 -22.01 62.38 43.87
C ILE A 235 -21.78 60.90 43.61
N THR A 236 -22.33 59.98 44.42
CA THR A 236 -22.19 58.54 44.16
C THR A 236 -22.92 58.11 42.90
N ILE A 237 -24.11 58.65 42.61
CA ILE A 237 -24.81 58.42 41.34
C ILE A 237 -23.96 58.92 40.17
N SER A 238 -23.43 60.14 40.25
CA SER A 238 -22.58 60.72 39.20
C SER A 238 -21.29 59.93 39.00
N LEU A 239 -20.67 59.44 40.08
CA LEU A 239 -19.48 58.61 40.04
C LEU A 239 -19.78 57.23 39.43
N THR A 240 -20.94 56.65 39.75
CA THR A 240 -21.38 55.38 39.14
C THR A 240 -21.65 55.56 37.65
N LEU A 241 -22.28 56.66 37.24
CA LEU A 241 -22.45 56.99 35.83
C LEU A 241 -21.11 57.28 35.14
N ALA A 242 -20.17 57.95 35.80
CA ALA A 242 -18.85 58.23 35.26
C ALA A 242 -18.03 56.94 35.07
N ILE A 243 -18.11 56.00 36.01
CA ILE A 243 -17.48 54.68 35.89
C ILE A 243 -18.17 53.87 34.79
N MET A 244 -19.50 53.90 34.71
CA MET A 244 -20.23 53.24 33.64
C MET A 244 -19.87 53.83 32.27
N ASN A 245 -19.74 55.16 32.17
CA ASN A 245 -19.34 55.85 30.95
C ASN A 245 -17.85 55.63 30.61
N ALA A 246 -16.98 55.46 31.60
CA ALA A 246 -15.58 55.09 31.38
C ALA A 246 -15.43 53.65 30.91
N LEU A 247 -16.26 52.74 31.42
CA LEU A 247 -16.27 51.33 31.02
C LEU A 247 -16.94 51.16 29.64
N ASN A 248 -18.13 51.75 29.42
CA ASN A 248 -18.84 51.68 28.13
C ASN A 248 -18.24 52.59 27.04
N GLY A 249 -17.53 53.66 27.39
CA GLY A 249 -16.86 54.55 26.43
C GLY A 249 -15.59 53.95 25.80
N SER A 250 -15.12 52.81 26.33
CA SER A 250 -14.02 52.02 25.74
C SER A 250 -14.50 50.94 24.76
N LEU A 251 -15.81 50.63 24.75
CA LEU A 251 -16.44 50.02 23.59
C LEU A 251 -16.56 51.13 22.54
N LYS A 252 -15.43 51.50 21.92
CA LYS A 252 -15.48 51.96 20.53
C LYS A 252 -16.16 50.83 19.79
N TYR A 253 -17.47 50.93 19.62
CA TYR A 253 -18.23 50.05 18.75
C TYR A 253 -17.43 50.03 17.47
N ALA A 254 -16.80 48.89 17.19
CA ALA A 254 -16.08 48.70 15.95
C ALA A 254 -17.05 49.14 14.88
N THR A 255 -16.71 50.22 14.16
CA THR A 255 -17.58 50.77 13.13
C THR A 255 -18.01 49.59 12.28
N SER A 256 -19.28 49.52 11.86
CA SER A 256 -19.81 48.37 11.11
C SER A 256 -18.93 47.93 9.92
N ALA A 257 -18.12 48.84 9.38
CA ALA A 257 -17.05 48.56 8.43
C ALA A 257 -15.89 47.68 8.96
N GLN A 258 -15.39 47.90 10.17
CA GLN A 258 -14.30 47.12 10.79
C GLN A 258 -14.75 45.69 11.12
N PHE A 259 -15.98 45.53 11.61
CA PHE A 259 -16.55 44.19 11.85
C PHE A 259 -16.60 43.36 10.56
N ARG A 260 -16.97 43.98 9.44
CA ARG A 260 -16.96 43.33 8.11
C ARG A 260 -15.55 42.99 7.62
N THR A 261 -14.52 43.70 8.05
CA THR A 261 -13.13 43.37 7.71
C THR A 261 -12.62 42.21 8.57
N SER A 262 -12.83 42.26 9.89
CA SER A 262 -12.44 41.15 10.79
C SER A 262 -13.19 39.86 10.47
N GLN A 263 -14.46 39.92 10.02
CA GLN A 263 -15.19 38.73 9.57
C GLN A 263 -14.60 38.13 8.30
N ARG A 264 -14.10 38.96 7.36
CA ARG A 264 -13.41 38.50 6.16
C ARG A 264 -12.04 37.90 6.50
N GLU A 265 -11.28 38.53 7.38
CA GLU A 265 -10.01 37.99 7.87
C GLU A 265 -10.20 36.66 8.61
N ALA A 266 -11.25 36.54 9.44
CA ALA A 266 -11.60 35.28 10.10
C ALA A 266 -12.01 34.19 9.11
N SER A 267 -12.76 34.55 8.05
CA SER A 267 -13.11 33.60 6.98
C SER A 267 -11.87 33.14 6.21
N GLN A 268 -10.97 34.07 5.88
CA GLN A 268 -9.72 33.76 5.19
C GLN A 268 -8.77 32.91 6.05
N LEU A 269 -8.69 33.17 7.36
CA LEU A 269 -7.95 32.33 8.30
C LEU A 269 -8.56 30.93 8.40
N ASN A 270 -9.88 30.82 8.39
CA ASN A 270 -10.57 29.53 8.37
C ASN A 270 -10.26 28.74 7.10
N ASP A 271 -10.27 29.40 5.94
CA ASP A 271 -9.91 28.78 4.67
C ASP A 271 -8.43 28.32 4.65
N GLN A 272 -7.53 29.10 5.26
CA GLN A 272 -6.12 28.70 5.44
C GLN A 272 -5.96 27.50 6.38
N ILE A 273 -6.75 27.41 7.45
CA ILE A 273 -6.74 26.26 8.35
C ILE A 273 -7.19 25.00 7.60
N ILE A 274 -8.23 25.10 6.77
CA ILE A 274 -8.69 23.99 5.93
C ILE A 274 -7.60 23.58 4.94
N ALA A 275 -6.94 24.54 4.29
CA ALA A 275 -5.84 24.25 3.38
C ALA A 275 -4.66 23.54 4.09
N LEU A 276 -4.28 24.01 5.29
CA LEU A 276 -3.22 23.38 6.08
C LEU A 276 -3.61 21.97 6.57
N GLN A 277 -4.88 21.74 6.90
CA GLN A 277 -5.37 20.40 7.23
C GLN A 277 -5.26 19.46 6.03
N ASN A 278 -5.69 19.91 4.85
CA ASN A 278 -5.56 19.14 3.61
C ASN A 278 -4.09 18.86 3.28
N ASP A 279 -3.19 19.82 3.49
CA ASP A 279 -1.76 19.64 3.28
C ASP A 279 -1.17 18.62 4.28
N LEU A 280 -1.61 18.61 5.54
CA LEU A 280 -1.20 17.61 6.53
C LEU A 280 -1.69 16.22 6.17
N ASP A 281 -2.93 16.09 5.70
CA ASP A 281 -3.48 14.81 5.23
C ASP A 281 -2.72 14.30 4.00
N SER A 282 -2.36 15.20 3.08
CA SER A 282 -1.50 14.88 1.94
C SER A 282 -0.10 14.44 2.36
N LEU A 283 0.54 15.14 3.31
CA LEU A 283 1.84 14.73 3.86
C LEU A 283 1.75 13.38 4.56
N ARG A 284 0.68 13.10 5.29
CA ARG A 284 0.45 11.80 5.93
C ARG A 284 0.32 10.69 4.89
N SER A 285 -0.47 10.90 3.85
CA SER A 285 -0.59 9.96 2.73
C SER A 285 0.76 9.71 2.05
N ARG A 286 1.55 10.76 1.83
CA ARG A 286 2.91 10.63 1.27
C ARG A 286 3.84 9.85 2.19
N VAL A 287 3.76 10.06 3.50
CA VAL A 287 4.53 9.27 4.48
C VAL A 287 4.10 7.80 4.46
N ASP A 288 2.80 7.51 4.34
CA ASP A 288 2.30 6.14 4.20
C ASP A 288 2.81 5.48 2.91
N ILE A 289 2.87 6.22 1.80
CA ILE A 289 3.48 5.74 0.55
C ILE A 289 4.99 5.47 0.72
N LEU A 290 5.71 6.34 1.44
CA LEU A 290 7.14 6.14 1.73
C LEU A 290 7.38 4.94 2.65
N ASN A 291 6.51 4.71 3.64
CA ASN A 291 6.55 3.51 4.47
C ASN A 291 6.27 2.25 3.62
N GLY A 292 5.30 2.32 2.70
CA GLY A 292 5.04 1.23 1.76
C GLY A 292 6.22 0.94 0.80
N LEU A 293 6.99 1.97 0.42
CA LEU A 293 8.23 1.78 -0.35
C LEU A 293 9.30 1.01 0.43
N ASN A 294 9.38 1.21 1.75
CA ASN A 294 10.29 0.45 2.60
C ASN A 294 9.90 -1.05 2.64
N ASP A 295 8.62 -1.36 2.82
CA ASP A 295 8.13 -2.75 2.82
C ASP A 295 8.35 -3.44 1.47
N ARG A 296 8.13 -2.69 0.37
CA ARG A 296 8.43 -3.15 -0.99
C ARG A 296 9.93 -3.40 -1.19
N THR A 297 10.78 -2.56 -0.62
CA THR A 297 12.24 -2.73 -0.70
C THR A 297 12.68 -3.98 0.04
N ILE A 298 12.15 -4.23 1.25
CA ILE A 298 12.40 -5.47 2.01
C ILE A 298 11.95 -6.71 1.20
N THR A 299 10.80 -6.62 0.54
CA THR A 299 10.30 -7.70 -0.32
C THR A 299 11.20 -7.92 -1.53
N LEU A 300 11.70 -6.84 -2.15
CA LEU A 300 12.61 -6.90 -3.28
C LEU A 300 13.96 -7.50 -2.88
N GLU A 301 14.52 -7.10 -1.74
CA GLU A 301 15.75 -7.69 -1.17
C GLU A 301 15.57 -9.18 -0.88
N LYS A 302 14.41 -9.57 -0.33
CA LYS A 302 14.07 -10.98 -0.10
C LYS A 302 14.03 -11.76 -1.42
N SER A 303 13.32 -11.24 -2.42
CA SER A 303 13.23 -11.88 -3.74
C SER A 303 14.60 -11.97 -4.45
N GLN A 304 15.44 -10.95 -4.29
CA GLN A 304 16.81 -10.94 -4.82
C GLN A 304 17.66 -12.02 -4.15
N LYS A 305 17.56 -12.18 -2.83
CA LYS A 305 18.26 -13.23 -2.09
C LYS A 305 17.80 -14.61 -2.51
N GLU A 306 16.50 -14.80 -2.66
CA GLU A 306 15.90 -16.05 -3.13
C GLU A 306 16.36 -16.41 -4.55
N LEU A 307 16.40 -15.43 -5.46
CA LEU A 307 16.94 -15.60 -6.81
C LEU A 307 18.41 -16.02 -6.77
N SER A 308 19.24 -15.39 -5.93
CA SER A 308 20.64 -15.77 -5.77
C SER A 308 20.79 -17.22 -5.28
N THR A 309 19.98 -17.64 -4.31
CA THR A 309 19.97 -19.02 -3.82
C THR A 309 19.50 -19.99 -4.92
N SER A 310 18.49 -19.63 -5.70
CA SER A 310 18.01 -20.44 -6.81
C SER A 310 19.05 -20.61 -7.92
N ILE A 311 19.81 -19.56 -8.24
CA ILE A 311 20.90 -19.63 -9.24
C ILE A 311 22.00 -20.58 -8.75
N GLU A 312 22.34 -20.53 -7.47
CA GLU A 312 23.34 -21.43 -6.88
C GLU A 312 22.88 -22.89 -6.89
N ALA A 313 21.60 -23.14 -6.58
CA ALA A 313 21.00 -24.47 -6.66
C ALA A 313 20.99 -25.01 -8.10
N VAL A 314 20.62 -24.19 -9.10
CA VAL A 314 20.64 -24.60 -10.51
C VAL A 314 22.07 -24.89 -11.00
N ASN A 315 23.06 -24.11 -10.55
CA ASN A 315 24.46 -24.40 -10.90
C ASN A 315 24.95 -25.71 -10.30
N GLN A 316 24.54 -26.03 -9.07
CA GLN A 316 24.82 -27.34 -8.46
C GLN A 316 24.13 -28.47 -9.23
N GLU A 317 22.87 -28.31 -9.60
CA GLU A 317 22.15 -29.30 -10.39
C GLU A 317 22.80 -29.53 -11.77
N LEU A 318 23.29 -28.47 -12.41
CA LEU A 318 24.03 -28.59 -13.67
C LEU A 318 25.35 -29.36 -13.49
N SER A 319 26.06 -29.13 -12.38
CA SER A 319 27.27 -29.89 -12.02
C SER A 319 26.95 -31.37 -11.84
N ASP A 320 25.90 -31.68 -11.08
CA ASP A 320 25.48 -33.06 -10.82
C ASP A 320 25.03 -33.76 -12.11
N LEU A 321 24.33 -33.04 -12.99
CA LEU A 321 23.93 -33.55 -14.30
C LEU A 321 25.15 -33.85 -15.17
N GLN A 322 26.16 -32.97 -15.15
CA GLN A 322 27.40 -33.17 -15.88
C GLN A 322 28.22 -34.37 -15.35
N ASP A 323 28.27 -34.56 -14.04
CA ASP A 323 28.90 -35.73 -13.43
C ASP A 323 28.17 -37.02 -13.82
N ARG A 324 26.84 -36.97 -13.88
CA ARG A 324 26.02 -38.10 -14.31
C ARG A 324 26.21 -38.45 -15.78
N ILE A 325 26.37 -37.44 -16.65
CA ILE A 325 26.71 -37.65 -18.06
C ILE A 325 28.09 -38.30 -18.19
N THR A 326 29.07 -37.83 -17.42
CA THR A 326 30.43 -38.42 -17.41
C THR A 326 30.38 -39.88 -16.95
N ASN A 327 29.60 -40.19 -15.92
CA ASN A 327 29.43 -41.57 -15.46
C ASN A 327 28.76 -42.47 -16.51
N LEU A 328 27.74 -41.95 -17.21
CA LEU A 328 27.09 -42.70 -18.29
C LEU A 328 28.06 -42.97 -19.45
N ASP A 329 28.93 -42.01 -19.77
CA ASP A 329 29.97 -42.16 -20.79
C ASP A 329 31.00 -43.23 -20.41
N ASP A 330 31.45 -43.25 -19.14
CA ASP A 330 32.32 -44.28 -18.59
C ASP A 330 31.66 -45.68 -18.66
N GLN A 331 30.37 -45.77 -18.31
CA GLN A 331 29.61 -47.03 -18.40
C GLN A 331 29.46 -47.52 -19.84
N LEU A 332 29.21 -46.61 -20.78
CA LEU A 332 29.12 -46.93 -22.21
C LEU A 332 30.46 -47.46 -22.72
N SER A 333 31.55 -46.76 -22.42
CA SER A 333 32.92 -47.16 -22.79
C SER A 333 33.27 -48.54 -22.23
N LEU A 334 32.90 -48.81 -20.97
CA LEU A 334 33.07 -50.13 -20.35
C LEU A 334 32.23 -51.21 -21.05
N GLN A 335 31.00 -50.90 -21.44
CA GLN A 335 30.13 -51.83 -22.15
C GLN A 335 30.66 -52.15 -23.55
N GLU A 336 31.18 -51.15 -24.27
CA GLU A 336 31.86 -51.34 -25.56
C GLU A 336 33.10 -52.22 -25.42
N GLU A 337 33.93 -51.99 -24.40
CA GLU A 337 35.11 -52.83 -24.14
C GLU A 337 34.73 -54.29 -23.87
N ARG A 338 33.68 -54.53 -23.07
CA ARG A 338 33.17 -55.88 -22.79
C ARG A 338 32.64 -56.54 -24.06
N THR A 339 31.97 -55.79 -24.92
CA THR A 339 31.44 -56.27 -26.20
C THR A 339 32.58 -56.64 -27.15
N GLY A 340 33.59 -55.78 -27.30
CA GLY A 340 34.77 -56.08 -28.12
C GLY A 340 35.58 -57.29 -27.63
N LYS A 341 35.73 -57.46 -26.31
CA LYS A 341 36.35 -58.68 -25.72
C LYS A 341 35.53 -59.93 -26.03
N PHE A 342 34.21 -59.85 -25.97
CA PHE A 342 33.32 -60.96 -26.29
C PHE A 342 33.37 -61.32 -27.78
N GLU A 343 33.36 -60.34 -28.67
CA GLU A 343 33.52 -60.55 -30.11
C GLU A 343 34.86 -61.22 -30.43
N LYS A 344 35.96 -60.76 -29.81
CA LYS A 344 37.27 -61.40 -29.96
C LYS A 344 37.26 -62.85 -29.48
N PHE A 345 36.64 -63.11 -28.34
CA PHE A 345 36.47 -64.48 -27.83
C PHE A 345 35.69 -65.37 -28.82
N LEU A 346 34.59 -64.86 -29.40
CA LEU A 346 33.83 -65.60 -30.42
C LEU A 346 34.67 -65.89 -31.67
N HIS A 347 35.47 -64.93 -32.12
CA HIS A 347 36.37 -65.11 -33.27
C HIS A 347 37.45 -66.17 -32.99
N ASP A 348 38.08 -66.14 -31.81
CA ASP A 348 39.08 -67.12 -31.40
C ASP A 348 38.46 -68.52 -31.27
N LEU A 349 37.24 -68.62 -30.74
CA LEU A 349 36.46 -69.86 -30.70
C LEU A 349 36.19 -70.39 -32.12
N GLN A 350 35.78 -69.52 -33.03
CA GLN A 350 35.52 -69.87 -34.43
C GLN A 350 36.80 -70.35 -35.14
N ALA A 351 37.94 -69.69 -34.90
CA ALA A 351 39.22 -70.09 -35.47
C ALA A 351 39.67 -71.47 -34.97
N LEU A 352 39.49 -71.76 -33.68
CA LEU A 352 39.83 -73.06 -33.08
C LEU A 352 38.93 -74.18 -33.62
N LEU A 353 37.62 -73.94 -33.71
CA LEU A 353 36.68 -74.84 -34.37
C LEU A 353 37.05 -75.08 -35.84
N GLY A 354 37.40 -74.02 -36.58
CA GLY A 354 37.85 -74.13 -37.96
C GLY A 354 39.12 -74.99 -38.10
N SER A 355 40.08 -74.83 -37.19
CA SER A 355 41.32 -75.62 -37.17
C SER A 355 41.10 -77.11 -36.88
N LEU A 356 40.12 -77.45 -36.02
CA LEU A 356 39.78 -78.84 -35.69
C LEU A 356 39.09 -79.58 -36.83
N TYR A 357 38.36 -78.84 -37.69
CA TYR A 357 37.62 -79.41 -38.82
C TYR A 357 38.34 -79.23 -40.17
N ALA A 358 39.50 -78.57 -40.19
CA ALA A 358 40.32 -78.48 -41.39
C ALA A 358 40.88 -79.88 -41.74
N PRO A 359 40.65 -80.43 -42.94
CA PRO A 359 41.17 -81.73 -43.33
C PRO A 359 42.69 -81.68 -43.37
N GLU A 360 43.33 -82.66 -42.72
CA GLU A 360 44.78 -82.81 -42.49
C GLU A 360 45.63 -83.02 -43.78
N GLY A 361 45.21 -82.49 -44.94
CA GLY A 361 45.69 -82.90 -46.27
C GLY A 361 45.95 -81.80 -47.29
N ALA A 362 46.15 -80.53 -46.89
CA ALA A 362 46.49 -79.44 -47.82
C ALA A 362 47.83 -78.77 -47.50
N SER A 363 48.88 -79.56 -47.28
CA SER A 363 50.27 -79.10 -47.32
C SER A 363 50.97 -79.73 -48.53
N LYS A 364 51.28 -78.90 -49.53
CA LYS A 364 52.25 -79.19 -50.59
C LYS A 364 53.17 -78.00 -50.76
#